data_AF-A0A2W4RCP3-F1
#
_entry.id   AF-A0A2W4RCP3-F1
#
_cell.length_a   1.000
_cell.length_b   1.000
_cell.length_c   1.000
_cell.angle_alpha   90.00
_cell.angle_beta   90.00
_cell.angle_gamma   90.00
#
_symmetry.space_group_name_H-M   'P 1'
#
loop_
_entity.id
_entity.type
_entity.pdbx_description
1 polymer ?
#
loop_
_entity_poly.entity_id
_entity_poly.type
_entity_poly.pdbx_seq_one_letter_code
_entity_poly.pdbx_strand_id
1 'polypeptide(L)'
;MSSQRHVILRQTLELTIASQEGAWQLQQEASQIMRRAEALIERCCDELSASDRLHRIDRLELDLGRLDPDRLEEELLAKFGESLRRGLAEQIGRQESGDPTPMIASQLELFDQYLRQGNLPWWADLAATELPQQSLDILLRDAPELLERQLSVLVQDALALRRLVGHFDDRQLAAIAALPLPGDFPALLFQALLAAGGSMARTSSLPTSRLRTQLWQSILHTTVFAGSATTDRLLFFNGAVHRWAILLGCSKAALLEGLVQVLPLDEPVANDLLETLLSGIGPV
;
A
#
# COMPACT_ATOMS: atom_id res chain seq x y z
N MET A 1 -17.07 -17.48 11.67
CA MET A 1 -17.99 -16.37 11.35
C MET A 1 -17.16 -15.11 11.42
N SER A 2 -16.98 -14.40 10.31
CA SER A 2 -16.14 -13.20 10.30
C SER A 2 -16.85 -12.11 11.12
N SER A 3 -16.32 -11.81 12.30
CA SER A 3 -16.69 -10.58 13.00
C SER A 3 -16.29 -9.41 12.10
N GLN A 4 -17.25 -8.55 11.74
CA GLN A 4 -16.90 -7.32 11.04
C GLN A 4 -15.99 -6.49 11.95
N ARG A 5 -14.96 -5.88 11.37
CA ARG A 5 -13.98 -5.15 12.18
C ARG A 5 -14.36 -3.67 12.24
N HIS A 6 -14.54 -3.19 13.46
CA HIS A 6 -14.85 -1.79 13.75
C HIS A 6 -13.69 -1.19 14.53
N VAL A 7 -13.15 -0.06 14.07
CA VAL A 7 -12.06 0.64 14.75
C VAL A 7 -12.47 2.09 15.00
N ILE A 8 -12.50 2.49 16.28
CA ILE A 8 -12.85 3.85 16.70
C ILE A 8 -11.62 4.47 17.34
N LEU A 9 -11.08 5.52 16.70
CA LEU A 9 -9.88 6.19 17.20
C LEU A 9 -10.12 6.89 18.55
N ARG A 10 -11.24 7.60 18.65
CA ARG A 10 -11.57 8.40 19.82
C ARG A 10 -13.08 8.56 19.94
N GLN A 11 -13.58 8.34 21.14
CA GLN A 11 -14.93 8.67 21.54
C GLN A 11 -14.89 9.82 22.55
N THR A 12 -15.77 10.80 22.43
CA THR A 12 -15.86 11.93 23.36
C THR A 12 -17.32 12.20 23.65
N LEU A 13 -17.67 12.22 24.93
CA LEU A 13 -18.99 12.61 25.41
C LEU A 13 -18.87 13.99 26.05
N GLU A 14 -19.66 14.93 25.57
CA GLU A 14 -19.75 16.28 26.11
C GLU A 14 -21.11 16.46 26.77
N LEU A 15 -21.12 16.85 28.04
CA LEU A 15 -22.34 17.08 28.82
C LEU A 15 -22.35 18.52 29.29
N THR A 16 -23.43 19.23 28.97
CA THR A 16 -23.71 20.55 29.55
C THR A 16 -24.65 20.39 30.73
N ILE A 17 -24.21 20.84 31.90
CA ILE A 17 -24.93 20.73 33.17
C ILE A 17 -25.26 22.12 33.72
N ALA A 18 -26.38 22.24 34.44
CA ALA A 18 -26.85 23.53 34.95
C ALA A 18 -26.07 24.02 36.18
N SER A 19 -25.52 23.10 36.98
CA SER A 19 -24.75 23.42 38.19
C SER A 19 -23.48 22.57 38.26
N GLN A 20 -22.46 23.12 38.91
CA GLN A 20 -21.21 22.40 39.17
C GLN A 20 -21.36 21.38 40.32
N GLU A 21 -22.40 21.53 41.13
CA GLU A 21 -22.76 20.64 42.22
C GLU A 21 -23.26 19.30 41.65
N GLY A 22 -22.60 18.18 41.98
CA GLY A 22 -22.90 16.87 41.41
C GLY A 22 -22.32 16.60 40.01
N ALA A 23 -21.64 17.58 39.39
CA ALA A 23 -21.02 17.46 38.06
C ALA A 23 -20.11 16.23 37.91
N TRP A 24 -19.26 16.01 38.92
CA TRP A 24 -18.29 14.92 38.91
C TRP A 24 -18.98 13.56 39.01
N GLN A 25 -20.06 13.45 39.79
CA GLN A 25 -20.84 12.21 39.93
C GLN A 25 -21.52 11.86 38.61
N LEU A 26 -22.19 12.82 37.97
CA LEU A 26 -22.79 12.65 36.64
C LEU A 26 -21.75 12.27 35.59
N GLN A 27 -20.56 12.88 35.62
CA GLN A 27 -19.47 12.54 34.71
C GLN A 27 -19.02 11.07 34.88
N GLN A 28 -18.87 10.60 36.13
CA GLN A 28 -18.47 9.21 36.41
C GLN A 28 -19.54 8.22 35.96
N GLU A 29 -20.80 8.53 36.24
CA GLU A 29 -21.96 7.73 35.83
C GLU A 29 -22.05 7.63 34.31
N ALA A 30 -22.02 8.76 33.60
CA ALA A 30 -22.02 8.79 32.14
C ALA A 30 -20.83 8.02 31.54
N SER A 31 -19.64 8.13 32.15
CA SER A 31 -18.47 7.38 31.71
C SER A 31 -18.64 5.87 31.89
N GLN A 32 -19.31 5.42 32.95
CA GLN A 32 -19.64 4.00 33.17
C GLN A 32 -20.66 3.49 32.15
N ILE A 33 -21.70 4.28 31.89
CA ILE A 33 -22.73 3.95 30.89
C ILE A 33 -22.11 3.81 29.50
N MET A 34 -21.26 4.77 29.10
CA MET A 34 -20.64 4.73 27.76
C MET A 34 -19.66 3.56 27.58
N ARG A 35 -18.99 3.08 28.63
CA ARG A 35 -18.20 1.83 28.55
C ARG A 35 -19.06 0.61 28.23
N ARG A 36 -20.32 0.60 28.66
CA ARG A 36 -21.28 -0.49 28.36
C ARG A 36 -21.93 -0.33 26.98
N ALA A 37 -21.81 0.84 26.35
CA ALA A 37 -22.35 1.10 25.03
C ALA A 37 -21.54 0.46 23.89
N GLU A 38 -20.36 -0.14 24.16
CA GLU A 38 -19.54 -0.83 23.16
C GLU A 38 -20.35 -1.88 22.37
N ALA A 39 -21.10 -2.73 23.07
CA ALA A 39 -21.96 -3.74 22.43
C ALA A 39 -23.14 -3.13 21.65
N LEU A 40 -23.55 -1.89 21.96
CA LEU A 40 -24.54 -1.17 21.16
C LEU A 40 -23.91 -0.61 19.88
N ILE A 41 -22.69 -0.08 19.98
CA ILE A 41 -21.95 0.44 18.83
C ILE A 41 -21.67 -0.68 17.83
N GLU A 42 -21.13 -1.80 18.31
CA GLU A 42 -20.83 -2.98 17.50
C GLU A 42 -22.06 -3.46 16.71
N ARG A 43 -23.20 -3.63 17.40
CA ARG A 43 -24.46 -4.00 16.74
C ARG A 43 -24.90 -2.99 15.68
N CYS A 44 -24.78 -1.69 15.95
CA CYS A 44 -25.17 -0.67 14.97
C CYS A 44 -24.27 -0.69 13.73
N CYS A 45 -22.97 -0.92 13.90
CA CYS A 45 -22.04 -1.02 12.78
C CYS A 45 -22.28 -2.31 11.97
N ASP A 46 -22.47 -3.45 12.64
CA ASP A 46 -22.75 -4.74 12.00
C ASP A 46 -24.03 -4.74 11.16
N GLU A 47 -25.07 -4.05 11.62
CA GLU A 47 -26.36 -4.00 10.93
C GLU A 47 -26.34 -3.13 9.65
N LEU A 48 -25.45 -2.14 9.59
CA LEU A 48 -25.47 -1.11 8.54
C LEU A 48 -24.44 -1.32 7.43
N SER A 49 -23.44 -2.17 7.65
CA SER A 49 -22.39 -2.45 6.66
C SER A 49 -22.35 -3.93 6.30
N ALA A 50 -22.01 -4.22 5.04
CA ALA A 50 -21.60 -5.56 4.66
C ALA A 50 -20.14 -5.82 5.07
N SER A 51 -19.77 -7.07 5.30
CA SER A 51 -18.43 -7.45 5.78
C SER A 51 -17.31 -7.24 4.75
N ASP A 52 -17.67 -7.04 3.49
CA ASP A 52 -16.77 -6.76 2.36
C ASP A 52 -16.63 -5.25 2.06
N ARG A 53 -17.28 -4.39 2.85
CA ARG A 53 -17.23 -2.94 2.69
C ARG A 53 -16.41 -2.30 3.80
N LEU A 54 -15.61 -1.31 3.39
CA LEU A 54 -14.91 -0.44 4.31
C LEU A 54 -15.61 0.91 4.32
N HIS A 55 -16.03 1.38 5.49
CA HIS A 55 -16.55 2.72 5.66
C HIS A 55 -15.59 3.53 6.53
N ARG A 56 -15.21 4.72 6.07
CA ARG A 56 -14.32 5.62 6.81
C ARG A 56 -15.05 6.89 7.16
N ILE A 57 -15.35 7.07 8.44
CA ILE A 57 -16.02 8.27 8.93
C ILE A 57 -15.00 9.07 9.74
N ASP A 58 -14.57 10.21 9.22
CA ASP A 58 -13.54 11.02 9.88
C ASP A 58 -14.04 11.60 11.21
N ARG A 59 -15.32 12.01 11.27
CA ARG A 59 -15.98 12.51 12.49
C ARG A 59 -17.47 12.27 12.41
N LEU A 60 -18.04 11.69 13.47
CA LEU A 60 -19.48 11.55 13.66
C LEU A 60 -19.88 12.32 14.92
N GLU A 61 -20.65 13.39 14.75
CA GLU A 61 -21.22 14.16 15.84
C GLU A 61 -22.68 13.78 16.04
N LEU A 62 -23.04 13.44 17.26
CA LEU A 62 -24.39 13.04 17.63
C LEU A 62 -24.92 13.99 18.69
N ASP A 63 -25.95 14.75 18.36
CA ASP A 63 -26.68 15.55 19.34
C ASP A 63 -27.77 14.68 19.99
N LEU A 64 -27.60 14.42 21.29
CA LEU A 64 -28.54 13.63 22.09
C LEU A 64 -29.60 14.50 22.78
N GLY A 65 -29.53 15.83 22.61
CA GLY A 65 -30.44 16.77 23.22
C GLY A 65 -30.38 16.78 24.74
N ARG A 66 -31.53 16.96 25.39
CA ARG A 66 -31.64 17.00 26.85
C ARG A 66 -31.82 15.59 27.41
N LEU A 67 -31.12 15.29 28.50
CA LEU A 67 -31.20 14.03 29.24
C LEU A 67 -31.78 14.29 30.63
N ASP A 68 -32.70 13.43 31.06
CA ASP A 68 -33.18 13.42 32.44
C ASP A 68 -32.11 12.78 33.36
N PRO A 69 -31.58 13.51 34.37
CA PRO A 69 -30.59 12.97 35.31
C PRO A 69 -31.10 11.74 36.08
N ASP A 70 -32.39 11.67 36.40
CA ASP A 70 -32.95 10.57 37.19
C ASP A 70 -33.11 9.27 36.36
N ARG A 71 -33.05 9.40 35.02
CA ARG A 71 -33.15 8.29 34.05
C ARG A 71 -31.97 8.29 33.09
N LEU A 72 -30.81 8.77 33.55
CA LEU A 72 -29.66 9.07 32.69
C LEU A 72 -29.23 7.85 31.87
N GLU A 73 -29.06 6.67 32.49
CA GLU A 73 -28.63 5.46 31.79
C GLU A 73 -29.60 5.07 30.66
N GLU A 74 -30.89 5.03 30.96
CA GLU A 74 -31.92 4.62 30.01
C GLU A 74 -32.02 5.62 28.85
N GLU A 75 -32.12 6.91 29.14
CA GLU A 75 -32.24 7.94 28.11
C GLU A 75 -30.97 8.06 27.26
N LEU A 76 -29.79 8.03 27.90
CA LEU A 76 -28.52 8.15 27.20
C LEU A 76 -28.34 7.00 26.22
N LEU A 77 -28.55 5.75 26.65
CA LEU A 77 -28.41 4.59 25.76
C LEU A 77 -29.45 4.57 24.63
N ALA A 78 -30.71 4.91 24.93
CA ALA A 78 -31.77 4.94 23.93
C ALA A 78 -31.49 6.01 22.85
N LYS A 79 -31.26 7.26 23.27
CA LYS A 79 -31.02 8.38 22.35
C LYS A 79 -29.70 8.23 21.60
N PHE A 80 -28.66 7.71 22.27
CA PHE A 80 -27.38 7.41 21.64
C PHE A 80 -27.54 6.34 20.56
N GLY A 81 -28.24 5.23 20.85
CA GLY A 81 -28.42 4.16 19.87
C GLY A 81 -29.20 4.59 18.64
N GLU A 82 -30.29 5.33 18.82
CA GLU A 82 -31.08 5.89 17.71
C GLU A 82 -30.25 6.87 16.87
N SER A 83 -29.58 7.82 17.54
CA SER A 83 -28.79 8.85 16.86
C SER A 83 -27.58 8.26 16.16
N LEU A 84 -26.91 7.29 16.77
CA LEU A 84 -25.77 6.58 16.18
C LEU A 84 -26.20 5.83 14.92
N ARG A 85 -27.28 5.04 14.99
CA ARG A 85 -27.79 4.29 13.84
C ARG A 85 -28.12 5.22 12.67
N ARG A 86 -28.82 6.31 12.93
CA ARG A 86 -29.16 7.32 11.91
C ARG A 86 -27.90 7.98 11.34
N GLY A 87 -27.00 8.45 12.21
CA GLY A 87 -25.78 9.13 11.79
C GLY A 87 -24.85 8.24 10.97
N LEU A 88 -24.69 6.97 11.36
CA LEU A 88 -23.94 5.97 10.59
C LEU A 88 -24.60 5.73 9.22
N ALA A 89 -25.91 5.49 9.18
CA ALA A 89 -26.62 5.24 7.93
C ALA A 89 -26.51 6.41 6.94
N GLU A 90 -26.59 7.65 7.42
CA GLU A 90 -26.40 8.85 6.59
C GLU A 90 -24.99 8.95 6.01
N GLN A 91 -23.96 8.69 6.81
CA GLN A 91 -22.57 8.74 6.35
C GLN A 91 -22.25 7.61 5.38
N ILE A 92 -22.68 6.38 5.70
CA ILE A 92 -22.52 5.20 4.84
C ILE A 92 -23.20 5.44 3.49
N GLY A 93 -24.46 5.90 3.48
CA GLY A 93 -25.19 6.17 2.24
C GLY A 93 -24.53 7.23 1.35
N ARG A 94 -23.89 8.26 1.92
CA ARG A 94 -23.10 9.25 1.15
C ARG A 94 -21.88 8.62 0.48
N GLN A 95 -21.20 7.71 1.15
CA GLN A 95 -19.99 7.06 0.63
C GLN A 95 -20.29 6.04 -0.46
N GLU A 96 -21.46 5.41 -0.42
CA GLU A 96 -21.89 4.48 -1.48
C GLU A 96 -22.26 5.19 -2.80
N SER A 97 -22.37 6.53 -2.77
CA SER A 97 -22.87 7.32 -3.90
C SER A 97 -21.78 7.96 -4.78
N GLY A 98 -20.48 7.78 -4.49
CA GLY A 98 -19.42 8.43 -5.27
C GLY A 98 -18.03 7.77 -5.26
N ASP A 99 -17.54 7.48 -6.47
CA ASP A 99 -16.16 7.16 -6.91
C ASP A 99 -15.41 6.07 -6.08
N PRO A 100 -14.13 5.70 -6.38
CA PRO A 100 -13.64 4.32 -6.30
C PRO A 100 -13.90 3.63 -4.95
N THR A 101 -14.17 2.32 -4.99
CA THR A 101 -14.54 1.50 -3.83
C THR A 101 -13.67 1.88 -2.62
N PRO A 102 -14.25 2.32 -1.49
CA PRO A 102 -13.53 2.83 -0.32
C PRO A 102 -12.36 1.95 0.15
N MET A 103 -12.46 0.65 -0.10
CA MET A 103 -11.40 -0.33 0.09
C MET A 103 -10.11 0.03 -0.68
N ILE A 104 -10.18 0.31 -1.99
CA ILE A 104 -9.00 0.63 -2.81
C ILE A 104 -8.34 1.92 -2.34
N ALA A 105 -9.14 2.95 -2.05
CA ALA A 105 -8.63 4.21 -1.51
C ALA A 105 -7.87 4.00 -0.20
N SER A 106 -8.42 3.15 0.69
CA SER A 106 -7.75 2.79 1.94
C SER A 106 -6.46 2.00 1.70
N GLN A 107 -6.44 1.04 0.78
CA GLN A 107 -5.21 0.30 0.45
C GLN A 107 -4.13 1.24 -0.11
N LEU A 108 -4.48 2.17 -1.00
CA LEU A 108 -3.55 3.19 -1.50
C LEU A 108 -2.98 4.07 -0.38
N GLU A 109 -3.81 4.47 0.59
CA GLU A 109 -3.36 5.25 1.76
C GLU A 109 -2.44 4.45 2.68
N LEU A 110 -2.77 3.18 2.97
CA LEU A 110 -1.91 2.29 3.76
C LEU A 110 -0.54 2.17 3.09
N PHE A 111 -0.54 1.87 1.80
CA PHE A 111 0.67 1.67 1.01
C PHE A 111 1.54 2.94 0.97
N ASP A 112 0.95 4.11 0.71
CA ASP A 112 1.66 5.40 0.70
C ASP A 112 2.24 5.76 2.07
N GLN A 113 1.41 5.69 3.12
CA GLN A 113 1.82 6.05 4.47
C GLN A 113 2.96 5.14 4.93
N TYR A 114 2.84 3.83 4.67
CA TYR A 114 3.88 2.87 5.01
C TYR A 114 5.20 3.17 4.29
N LEU A 115 5.18 3.41 2.97
CA LEU A 115 6.40 3.68 2.22
C LEU A 115 7.07 5.00 2.62
N ARG A 116 6.31 6.05 2.88
CA ARG A 116 6.85 7.37 3.28
C ARG A 116 7.34 7.40 4.72
N GLN A 117 6.57 6.84 5.64
CA GLN A 117 6.79 7.03 7.08
C GLN A 117 7.39 5.78 7.75
N GLY A 118 7.19 4.60 7.16
CA GLY A 118 7.61 3.31 7.73
C GLY A 118 6.68 2.76 8.81
N ASN A 119 5.55 3.43 9.06
CA ASN A 119 4.57 3.06 10.07
C ASN A 119 3.22 2.78 9.40
N LEU A 120 2.44 1.88 9.97
CA LEU A 120 1.09 1.61 9.52
C LEU A 120 0.11 2.70 10.02
N PRO A 121 -0.95 3.03 9.25
CA PRO A 121 -2.03 3.87 9.73
C PRO A 121 -2.68 3.31 11.00
N TRP A 122 -3.25 4.17 11.84
CA TRP A 122 -3.89 3.77 13.12
C TRP A 122 -5.08 2.82 12.94
N TRP A 123 -5.73 2.87 11.79
CA TRP A 123 -6.87 2.02 11.45
C TRP A 123 -6.44 0.65 10.91
N ALA A 124 -5.16 0.46 10.57
CA ALA A 124 -4.66 -0.79 10.01
C ALA A 124 -4.78 -1.94 11.01
N ASP A 125 -4.86 -3.17 10.49
CA ASP A 125 -4.87 -4.37 11.35
C ASP A 125 -3.50 -4.74 11.88
N LEU A 126 -3.10 -4.18 13.01
CA LEU A 126 -1.79 -4.50 13.59
C LEU A 126 -1.65 -5.99 13.97
N ALA A 127 -2.75 -6.76 14.05
CA ALA A 127 -2.70 -8.20 14.27
C ALA A 127 -2.46 -9.00 12.97
N ALA A 128 -2.76 -8.42 11.80
CA ALA A 128 -2.50 -9.05 10.52
C ALA A 128 -1.01 -8.97 10.18
N THR A 129 -0.42 -10.11 9.85
CA THR A 129 0.94 -10.20 9.34
C THR A 129 0.98 -9.75 7.88
N GLU A 130 2.06 -9.07 7.50
CA GLU A 130 2.35 -8.74 6.09
C GLU A 130 1.29 -7.85 5.42
N LEU A 131 0.67 -6.95 6.20
CA LEU A 131 -0.31 -6.00 5.68
C LEU A 131 0.16 -5.19 4.47
N PRO A 132 1.39 -4.63 4.44
CA PRO A 132 1.86 -3.92 3.26
C PRO A 132 1.89 -4.80 2.01
N GLN A 133 2.29 -6.06 2.15
CA GLN A 133 2.32 -7.05 1.06
C GLN A 133 0.93 -7.37 0.55
N GLN A 134 -0.01 -7.66 1.46
CA GLN A 134 -1.40 -7.94 1.11
C GLN A 134 -2.07 -6.73 0.44
N SER A 135 -1.79 -5.53 0.94
CA SER A 135 -2.27 -4.28 0.37
C SER A 135 -1.78 -4.11 -1.07
N LEU A 136 -0.48 -4.35 -1.32
CA LEU A 136 0.08 -4.30 -2.66
C LEU A 136 -0.56 -5.34 -3.60
N ASP A 137 -0.76 -6.58 -3.14
CA ASP A 137 -1.37 -7.63 -3.96
C ASP A 137 -2.81 -7.28 -4.37
N ILE A 138 -3.57 -6.66 -3.46
CA ILE A 138 -4.92 -6.14 -3.77
C ILE A 138 -4.82 -5.01 -4.81
N LEU A 139 -3.90 -4.06 -4.63
CA LEU A 139 -3.74 -2.93 -5.55
C LEU A 139 -3.28 -3.37 -6.95
N LEU A 140 -2.36 -4.33 -7.04
CA LEU A 140 -1.90 -4.90 -8.31
C LEU A 140 -3.04 -5.59 -9.08
N ARG A 141 -3.96 -6.25 -8.36
CA ARG A 141 -5.08 -6.99 -8.97
C ARG A 141 -6.25 -6.08 -9.33
N ASP A 142 -6.64 -5.22 -8.41
CA ASP A 142 -7.95 -4.54 -8.45
C ASP A 142 -7.83 -3.07 -8.90
N ALA A 143 -6.64 -2.46 -8.82
CA ALA A 143 -6.42 -1.05 -9.20
C ALA A 143 -4.99 -0.74 -9.72
N PRO A 144 -4.47 -1.48 -10.72
CA PRO A 144 -3.08 -1.33 -11.19
C PRO A 144 -2.76 0.07 -11.71
N GLU A 145 -3.69 0.72 -12.42
CA GLU A 145 -3.49 2.07 -12.96
C GLU A 145 -3.35 3.15 -11.87
N LEU A 146 -4.09 3.03 -10.77
CA LEU A 146 -3.98 3.95 -9.64
C LEU A 146 -2.67 3.76 -8.89
N LEU A 147 -2.26 2.49 -8.71
CA LEU A 147 -0.98 2.13 -8.11
C LEU A 147 0.19 2.67 -8.94
N GLU A 148 0.16 2.53 -10.26
CA GLU A 148 1.19 3.06 -11.17
C GLU A 148 1.37 4.56 -11.00
N ARG A 149 0.26 5.32 -11.03
CA ARG A 149 0.29 6.78 -10.85
C ARG A 149 0.91 7.16 -9.51
N GLN A 150 0.55 6.47 -8.43
CA GLN A 150 1.09 6.76 -7.11
C GLN A 150 2.57 6.40 -6.98
N LEU A 151 2.98 5.26 -7.56
CA LEU A 151 4.37 4.82 -7.58
C LEU A 151 5.29 5.77 -8.35
N SER A 152 4.80 6.38 -9.44
CA SER A 152 5.57 7.37 -10.22
C SER A 152 6.06 8.55 -9.36
N VAL A 153 5.31 8.89 -8.31
CA VAL A 153 5.66 9.93 -7.32
C VAL A 153 6.53 9.35 -6.20
N LEU A 154 6.18 8.16 -5.69
CA LEU A 154 6.88 7.55 -4.54
C LEU A 154 8.31 7.12 -4.86
N VAL A 155 8.57 6.61 -6.05
CA VAL A 155 9.90 6.11 -6.45
C VAL A 155 10.93 7.24 -6.57
N GLN A 156 10.48 8.50 -6.69
CA GLN A 156 11.36 9.67 -6.66
C GLN A 156 11.93 9.95 -5.25
N ASP A 157 11.27 9.46 -4.20
CA ASP A 157 11.78 9.52 -2.84
C ASP A 157 12.69 8.32 -2.57
N ALA A 158 13.99 8.60 -2.41
CA ALA A 158 15.01 7.59 -2.17
C ALA A 158 14.75 6.73 -0.91
N LEU A 159 14.11 7.30 0.12
CA LEU A 159 13.76 6.60 1.35
C LEU A 159 12.60 5.64 1.09
N ALA A 160 11.56 6.11 0.40
CA ALA A 160 10.40 5.29 0.03
C ALA A 160 10.81 4.14 -0.89
N LEU A 161 11.63 4.40 -1.90
CA LEU A 161 12.17 3.37 -2.80
C LEU A 161 13.01 2.34 -2.03
N ARG A 162 13.83 2.77 -1.07
CA ARG A 162 14.60 1.85 -0.22
C ARG A 162 13.70 0.97 0.64
N ARG A 163 12.61 1.51 1.20
CA ARG A 163 11.63 0.70 1.96
C ARG A 163 10.90 -0.28 1.06
N LEU A 164 10.47 0.16 -0.13
CA LEU A 164 9.83 -0.68 -1.13
C LEU A 164 10.70 -1.90 -1.46
N VAL A 165 11.96 -1.68 -1.83
CA VAL A 165 12.86 -2.79 -2.20
C VAL A 165 13.24 -3.67 -1.00
N GLY A 166 13.32 -3.07 0.19
CA GLY A 166 13.70 -3.77 1.42
C GLY A 166 12.60 -4.65 2.01
N HIS A 167 11.33 -4.29 1.82
CA HIS A 167 10.19 -4.94 2.46
C HIS A 167 9.46 -5.93 1.55
N PHE A 168 9.48 -5.71 0.24
CA PHE A 168 8.75 -6.52 -0.73
C PHE A 168 9.66 -7.52 -1.44
N ASP A 169 9.09 -8.69 -1.79
CA ASP A 169 9.82 -9.77 -2.44
C ASP A 169 10.05 -9.52 -3.95
N ASP A 170 10.84 -10.38 -4.59
CA ASP A 170 11.18 -10.23 -6.01
C ASP A 170 9.96 -10.34 -6.94
N ARG A 171 8.95 -11.12 -6.55
CA ARG A 171 7.72 -11.31 -7.33
C ARG A 171 6.89 -10.03 -7.34
N GLN A 172 6.70 -9.43 -6.17
CA GLN A 172 5.96 -8.18 -5.99
C GLN A 172 6.67 -7.01 -6.67
N LEU A 173 8.00 -6.93 -6.53
CA LEU A 173 8.79 -5.89 -7.20
C LEU A 173 8.78 -6.04 -8.73
N ALA A 174 8.80 -7.28 -9.24
CA ALA A 174 8.63 -7.54 -10.67
C ALA A 174 7.24 -7.10 -11.17
N ALA A 175 6.18 -7.43 -10.42
CA ALA A 175 4.82 -7.04 -10.78
C ALA A 175 4.64 -5.51 -10.82
N ILE A 176 5.23 -4.80 -9.86
CA ILE A 176 5.28 -3.34 -9.88
C ILE A 176 6.02 -2.83 -11.13
N ALA A 177 7.20 -3.38 -11.42
CA ALA A 177 7.99 -2.97 -12.56
C ALA A 177 7.29 -3.27 -13.91
N ALA A 178 6.38 -4.24 -13.92
CA ALA A 178 5.57 -4.60 -15.08
C ALA A 178 4.29 -3.75 -15.24
N LEU A 179 3.98 -2.83 -14.33
CA LEU A 179 2.82 -1.93 -14.52
C LEU A 179 2.90 -1.11 -15.82
N PRO A 180 4.01 -0.39 -16.10
CA PRO A 180 4.15 0.34 -17.37
C PRO A 180 4.61 -0.54 -18.55
N LEU A 181 5.00 -1.80 -18.30
CA LEU A 181 5.68 -2.66 -19.26
C LEU A 181 4.93 -3.98 -19.46
N PRO A 182 4.60 -4.39 -20.69
CA PRO A 182 3.93 -5.67 -20.92
C PRO A 182 4.80 -6.88 -20.52
N GLY A 183 4.20 -7.83 -19.81
CA GLY A 183 4.75 -9.18 -19.59
C GLY A 183 5.83 -9.30 -18.51
N ASP A 184 6.55 -10.42 -18.52
CA ASP A 184 7.51 -10.81 -17.47
C ASP A 184 8.93 -10.20 -17.65
N PHE A 185 9.06 -9.22 -18.55
CA PHE A 185 10.36 -8.64 -18.92
C PHE A 185 11.17 -8.12 -17.71
N PRO A 186 10.59 -7.40 -16.72
CA PRO A 186 11.34 -6.93 -15.56
C PRO A 186 11.89 -8.08 -14.69
N ALA A 187 11.11 -9.16 -14.54
CA ALA A 187 11.52 -10.32 -13.75
C ALA A 187 12.72 -11.02 -14.40
N LEU A 188 12.65 -11.25 -15.72
CA LEU A 188 13.72 -11.86 -16.49
C LEU A 188 14.97 -11.00 -16.53
N LEU A 189 14.81 -9.69 -16.72
CA LEU A 189 15.93 -8.75 -16.66
C LEU A 189 16.63 -8.80 -15.30
N PHE A 190 15.87 -8.79 -14.21
CA PHE A 190 16.43 -8.90 -12.86
C PHE A 190 17.21 -10.20 -12.68
N GLN A 191 16.64 -11.35 -13.07
CA GLN A 191 17.30 -12.65 -12.96
C GLN A 191 18.59 -12.71 -13.79
N ALA A 192 18.56 -12.24 -15.03
CA ALA A 192 19.73 -12.22 -15.91
C ALA A 192 20.83 -11.31 -15.37
N LEU A 193 20.51 -10.08 -14.92
CA LEU A 193 21.47 -9.14 -14.34
C LEU A 193 22.04 -9.64 -13.01
N LEU A 194 21.25 -10.34 -12.20
CA LEU A 194 21.69 -10.92 -10.94
C LEU A 194 22.66 -12.09 -11.18
N ALA A 195 22.36 -12.97 -12.13
CA ALA A 195 23.21 -14.12 -12.47
C ALA A 195 24.50 -13.71 -13.20
N ALA A 196 24.43 -12.74 -14.12
CA ALA A 196 25.61 -12.12 -14.74
C ALA A 196 26.46 -11.41 -13.69
N GLY A 197 25.82 -10.61 -12.82
CA GLY A 197 26.47 -9.94 -11.70
C GLY A 197 27.15 -10.91 -10.75
N GLY A 198 26.52 -12.03 -10.38
CA GLY A 198 27.11 -13.07 -9.53
C GLY A 198 28.32 -13.77 -10.15
N SER A 199 28.28 -13.99 -11.47
CA SER A 199 29.39 -14.60 -12.21
C SER A 199 30.62 -13.69 -12.28
N MET A 200 30.38 -12.37 -12.43
CA MET A 200 31.40 -11.32 -12.47
C MET A 200 31.86 -10.89 -11.07
N ALA A 201 30.99 -10.99 -10.05
CA ALA A 201 31.26 -10.62 -8.67
C ALA A 201 32.25 -11.54 -7.95
N ARG A 202 32.77 -12.59 -8.61
CA ARG A 202 33.93 -13.35 -8.09
C ARG A 202 35.17 -12.47 -7.85
N THR A 203 35.19 -11.25 -8.40
CA THR A 203 36.21 -10.22 -8.13
C THR A 203 35.74 -9.07 -7.22
N SER A 204 34.46 -9.03 -6.80
CA SER A 204 33.87 -7.94 -5.99
C SER A 204 33.35 -8.45 -4.64
N SER A 205 33.62 -7.75 -3.53
CA SER A 205 33.28 -8.16 -2.17
C SER A 205 31.82 -7.90 -1.73
N LEU A 206 30.91 -7.64 -2.67
CA LEU A 206 29.56 -7.18 -2.35
C LEU A 206 28.63 -8.35 -1.93
N PRO A 207 27.93 -8.24 -0.79
CA PRO A 207 26.92 -9.23 -0.40
C PRO A 207 25.76 -9.28 -1.40
N THR A 208 25.24 -10.48 -1.68
CA THR A 208 24.09 -10.72 -2.58
C THR A 208 22.86 -9.89 -2.23
N SER A 209 22.59 -9.64 -0.95
CA SER A 209 21.47 -8.81 -0.49
C SER A 209 21.61 -7.34 -0.89
N ARG A 210 22.85 -6.81 -0.92
CA ARG A 210 23.13 -5.46 -1.41
C ARG A 210 23.00 -5.40 -2.94
N LEU A 211 23.49 -6.42 -3.65
CA LEU A 211 23.35 -6.52 -5.10
C LEU A 211 21.86 -6.53 -5.50
N ARG A 212 21.04 -7.39 -4.86
CA ARG A 212 19.59 -7.42 -5.02
C ARG A 212 18.97 -6.04 -4.82
N THR A 213 19.27 -5.39 -3.70
CA THR A 213 18.68 -4.09 -3.36
C THR A 213 19.01 -3.04 -4.42
N GLN A 214 20.28 -2.94 -4.82
CA GLN A 214 20.71 -1.96 -5.82
C GLN A 214 20.13 -2.23 -7.21
N LEU A 215 20.01 -3.50 -7.58
CA LEU A 215 19.37 -3.92 -8.83
C LEU A 215 17.91 -3.49 -8.89
N TRP A 216 17.12 -3.83 -7.88
CA TRP A 216 15.71 -3.45 -7.84
C TRP A 216 15.49 -1.94 -7.76
N GLN A 217 16.33 -1.22 -6.99
CA GLN A 217 16.28 0.24 -6.98
C GLN A 217 16.55 0.82 -8.38
N SER A 218 17.53 0.27 -9.10
CA SER A 218 17.85 0.71 -10.46
C SER A 218 16.71 0.41 -11.44
N ILE A 219 16.17 -0.81 -11.41
CA ILE A 219 15.06 -1.28 -12.25
C ILE A 219 13.81 -0.40 -12.02
N LEU A 220 13.39 -0.23 -10.78
CA LEU A 220 12.19 0.55 -10.45
C LEU A 220 12.37 2.04 -10.75
N HIS A 221 13.57 2.58 -10.50
CA HIS A 221 13.85 3.95 -10.89
C HIS A 221 13.80 4.10 -12.42
N THR A 222 14.18 3.10 -13.21
CA THR A 222 14.07 3.16 -14.67
C THR A 222 12.66 3.00 -15.20
N THR A 223 11.82 2.16 -14.60
CA THR A 223 10.47 1.89 -15.12
C THR A 223 9.60 3.14 -15.06
N VAL A 224 9.76 3.98 -14.04
CA VAL A 224 9.00 5.23 -13.90
C VAL A 224 9.26 6.22 -15.04
N PHE A 225 10.42 6.14 -15.70
CA PHE A 225 10.75 6.98 -16.86
C PHE A 225 10.55 6.27 -18.20
N ALA A 226 10.22 4.99 -18.18
CA ALA A 226 9.94 4.21 -19.38
C ALA A 226 8.44 4.33 -19.67
N GLY A 227 8.08 4.98 -20.78
CA GLY A 227 6.72 4.85 -21.32
C GLY A 227 6.43 3.41 -21.77
N SER A 228 5.24 3.19 -22.32
CA SER A 228 4.78 1.86 -22.74
C SER A 228 5.28 1.40 -24.12
N ALA A 229 6.05 2.23 -24.85
CA ALA A 229 6.49 1.93 -26.20
C ALA A 229 7.75 1.05 -26.26
N THR A 230 7.98 0.36 -27.38
CA THR A 230 9.20 -0.44 -27.59
C THR A 230 10.49 0.38 -27.47
N THR A 231 10.46 1.64 -27.89
CA THR A 231 11.57 2.59 -27.70
C THR A 231 11.86 2.83 -26.22
N ASP A 232 10.82 2.84 -25.38
CA ASP A 232 10.96 3.04 -23.95
C ASP A 232 11.56 1.80 -23.27
N ARG A 233 11.26 0.58 -23.76
CA ARG A 233 11.93 -0.66 -23.31
C ARG A 233 13.42 -0.65 -23.58
N LEU A 234 13.84 -0.18 -24.75
CA LEU A 234 15.26 -0.05 -25.13
C LEU A 234 15.99 0.99 -24.27
N LEU A 235 15.36 2.14 -24.00
CA LEU A 235 15.90 3.18 -23.13
C LEU A 235 15.99 2.70 -21.68
N PHE A 236 14.94 2.04 -21.19
CA PHE A 236 14.88 1.38 -19.90
C PHE A 236 16.04 0.39 -19.73
N PHE A 237 16.16 -0.56 -20.67
CA PHE A 237 17.17 -1.60 -20.64
C PHE A 237 18.58 -1.01 -20.68
N ASN A 238 18.85 -0.09 -21.62
CA ASN A 238 20.15 0.56 -21.73
C ASN A 238 20.52 1.32 -20.45
N GLY A 239 19.56 2.02 -19.86
CA GLY A 239 19.75 2.74 -18.60
C GLY A 239 20.00 1.81 -17.41
N ALA A 240 19.33 0.66 -17.35
CA ALA A 240 19.52 -0.34 -16.31
C ALA A 240 20.90 -1.01 -16.42
N VAL A 241 21.27 -1.50 -17.61
CA VAL A 241 22.57 -2.14 -17.86
C VAL A 241 23.73 -1.16 -17.65
N HIS A 242 23.60 0.09 -18.11
CA HIS A 242 24.66 1.08 -17.93
C HIS A 242 24.94 1.39 -16.46
N ARG A 243 23.89 1.64 -15.66
CA ARG A 243 24.01 1.81 -14.21
C ARG A 243 24.63 0.58 -13.56
N TRP A 244 24.26 -0.61 -14.01
CA TRP A 244 24.77 -1.83 -13.41
C TRP A 244 26.24 -2.08 -13.71
N ALA A 245 26.66 -1.83 -14.96
CA ALA A 245 28.06 -1.92 -15.35
C ALA A 245 28.95 -0.99 -14.49
N ILE A 246 28.50 0.25 -14.26
CA ILE A 246 29.19 1.20 -13.38
C ILE A 246 29.34 0.64 -11.96
N LEU A 247 28.26 0.13 -11.38
CA LEU A 247 28.26 -0.33 -9.99
C LEU A 247 29.03 -1.65 -9.80
N LEU A 248 29.10 -2.51 -10.83
CA LEU A 248 29.99 -3.69 -10.85
C LEU A 248 31.45 -3.34 -11.19
N GLY A 249 31.74 -2.10 -11.59
CA GLY A 249 33.08 -1.68 -12.03
C GLY A 249 33.53 -2.33 -13.33
N CYS A 250 32.59 -2.72 -14.20
CA CYS A 250 32.87 -3.33 -15.49
C CYS A 250 32.40 -2.46 -16.67
N SER A 251 32.84 -2.80 -17.89
CA SER A 251 32.32 -2.13 -19.08
C SER A 251 30.91 -2.63 -19.40
N LYS A 252 30.10 -1.77 -20.04
CA LYS A 252 28.77 -2.17 -20.54
C LYS A 252 28.88 -3.41 -21.45
N ALA A 253 29.89 -3.45 -22.33
CA ALA A 253 30.13 -4.58 -23.22
C ALA A 253 30.38 -5.90 -22.47
N ALA A 254 31.22 -5.88 -21.44
CA ALA A 254 31.50 -7.07 -20.64
C ALA A 254 30.25 -7.58 -19.89
N LEU A 255 29.40 -6.68 -19.41
CA LEU A 255 28.13 -7.05 -18.80
C LEU A 255 27.13 -7.62 -19.82
N LEU A 256 27.06 -7.05 -21.03
CA LEU A 256 26.23 -7.56 -22.12
C LEU A 256 26.68 -8.97 -22.56
N GLU A 257 27.98 -9.21 -22.70
CA GLU A 257 28.53 -10.55 -22.98
C GLU A 257 28.15 -11.55 -21.89
N GLY A 258 28.24 -11.15 -20.62
CA GLY A 258 27.81 -11.98 -19.49
C GLY A 258 26.30 -12.28 -19.51
N LEU A 259 25.46 -11.32 -19.93
CA LEU A 259 24.02 -11.52 -20.08
C LEU A 259 23.70 -12.54 -21.18
N VAL A 260 24.36 -12.46 -22.34
CA VAL A 260 24.17 -13.39 -23.46
C VAL A 260 24.52 -14.83 -23.05
N GLN A 261 25.52 -15.02 -22.19
CA GLN A 261 25.90 -16.35 -21.70
C GLN A 261 24.93 -16.96 -20.68
N VAL A 262 24.13 -16.12 -20.02
CA VAL A 262 23.25 -16.50 -18.92
C VAL A 262 21.80 -16.65 -19.37
N LEU A 263 21.40 -15.94 -20.42
CA LEU A 263 20.04 -16.00 -20.97
C LEU A 263 19.80 -17.37 -21.63
N PRO A 264 18.72 -18.09 -21.26
CA PRO A 264 18.34 -19.32 -21.93
C PRO A 264 17.84 -18.99 -23.35
N LEU A 265 18.61 -19.34 -24.37
CA LEU A 265 18.32 -19.08 -25.80
C LEU A 265 17.00 -19.71 -26.30
N ASP A 266 16.41 -20.62 -25.52
CA ASP A 266 15.22 -21.39 -25.88
C ASP A 266 13.90 -20.73 -25.44
N GLU A 267 13.94 -19.63 -24.67
CA GLU A 267 12.72 -18.90 -24.29
C GLU A 267 12.41 -17.73 -25.24
N PRO A 268 11.16 -17.58 -25.71
CA PRO A 268 10.78 -16.50 -26.63
C PRO A 268 11.02 -15.10 -26.03
N VAL A 269 10.94 -14.96 -24.71
CA VAL A 269 11.20 -13.69 -24.02
C VAL A 269 12.71 -13.41 -23.90
N ALA A 270 13.55 -14.45 -23.84
CA ALA A 270 15.00 -14.28 -23.94
C ALA A 270 15.41 -13.86 -25.35
N ASN A 271 14.72 -14.34 -26.39
CA ASN A 271 14.89 -13.84 -27.76
C ASN A 271 14.45 -12.37 -27.90
N ASP A 272 13.35 -11.94 -27.29
CA ASP A 272 12.94 -10.53 -27.28
C ASP A 272 13.96 -9.64 -26.54
N LEU A 273 14.51 -10.14 -25.42
CA LEU A 273 15.64 -9.51 -24.72
C LEU A 273 16.90 -9.44 -25.60
N LEU A 274 17.22 -10.50 -26.35
CA LEU A 274 18.37 -10.56 -27.26
C LEU A 274 18.18 -9.67 -28.49
N GLU A 275 16.98 -9.59 -29.06
CA GLU A 275 16.66 -8.66 -30.15
C GLU A 275 16.72 -7.21 -29.66
N THR A 276 16.23 -6.94 -28.44
CA THR A 276 16.38 -5.64 -27.77
C THR A 276 17.85 -5.31 -27.51
N LEU A 277 18.64 -6.29 -27.07
CA LEU A 277 20.10 -6.18 -26.88
C LEU A 277 20.83 -5.86 -28.19
N LEU A 278 20.52 -6.56 -29.27
CA LEU A 278 21.18 -6.44 -30.57
C LEU A 278 20.75 -5.17 -31.32
N SER A 279 19.49 -4.74 -31.19
CA SER A 279 18.99 -3.50 -31.80
C SER A 279 19.48 -2.23 -31.09
N GLY A 280 19.82 -2.31 -29.80
CA GLY A 280 20.42 -1.23 -29.02
C GLY A 280 21.93 -1.03 -29.25
N ILE A 281 22.60 -1.98 -29.91
CA ILE A 281 23.98 -1.86 -30.38
C ILE A 281 23.89 -1.25 -31.78
N GLY A 282 23.98 0.08 -31.88
CA GLY A 282 24.16 0.74 -33.18
C GLY A 282 25.36 0.14 -33.95
N PRO A 283 25.39 0.23 -35.29
CA PRO A 283 26.42 -0.43 -36.09
C PRO A 283 27.80 0.02 -35.61
N VAL A 284 28.65 -0.99 -35.38
CA VAL A 284 30.04 -0.88 -34.90
C VAL A 284 30.85 0.13 -35.71
#